data_AF-A0A538AF15-F1
#
_entry.id   AF-A0A538AF15-F1
#
_cell.length_a   1.000
_cell.length_b   1.000
_cell.length_c   1.000
_cell.angle_alpha   90.00
_cell.angle_beta   90.00
_cell.angle_gamma   90.00
#
_symmetry.space_group_name_H-M   'P 1'
#
loop_
_entity.id
_entity.type
_entity.pdbx_description
1 polymer ?
#
loop_
_entity_poly.entity_id
_entity_poly.type
_entity_poly.pdbx_seq_one_letter_code
_entity_poly.pdbx_strand_id
1 'polypeptide(L)'
;MIALAITASVAAGGCGSHSKKQSSMESARPFANGFAHRLVAVGRWHAIEGDVSPAVSRQMRDFQKTIRRNGMRGVSGNGALRHDCPANANVGAGKDCFVYIVSGKQVLPVQGVKTLRARFRLWVSHQDGAWQVISYDYDLFRGV
;
A
#
# COMPACT_ATOMS: atom_id res chain seq x y z
N MET A 1 64.81 -37.98 0.49
CA MET A 1 63.45 -37.63 0.03
C MET A 1 62.96 -36.49 0.91
N ILE A 2 62.73 -35.31 0.33
CA ILE A 2 62.30 -34.11 1.05
C ILE A 2 60.79 -33.98 0.82
N ALA A 3 60.00 -34.14 1.89
CA ALA A 3 58.56 -33.93 1.85
C ALA A 3 58.26 -32.50 2.32
N LEU A 4 58.01 -31.61 1.36
CA LEU A 4 57.50 -30.26 1.61
C LEU A 4 55.97 -30.31 1.55
N ALA A 5 55.31 -30.24 2.70
CA ALA A 5 53.85 -30.09 2.79
C ALA A 5 53.52 -28.62 3.08
N ILE A 6 53.20 -27.85 2.04
CA ILE A 6 52.55 -26.54 2.16
C ILE A 6 51.09 -26.76 1.77
N THR A 7 50.23 -27.06 2.74
CA THR A 7 48.78 -27.01 2.55
C THR A 7 48.29 -25.65 3.03
N ALA A 8 47.87 -24.85 2.05
CA ALA A 8 47.43 -23.49 2.16
C ALA A 8 46.23 -23.34 3.11
N SER A 9 46.33 -22.36 4.02
CA SER A 9 45.24 -21.85 4.83
C SER A 9 44.24 -21.13 3.92
N VAL A 10 43.15 -21.79 3.55
CA VAL A 10 41.99 -21.11 2.96
C VAL A 10 41.14 -20.54 4.09
N ALA A 11 41.59 -19.39 4.61
CA ALA A 11 40.70 -18.44 5.25
C ALA A 11 39.94 -17.70 4.13
N ALA A 12 38.78 -18.23 3.75
CA ALA A 12 37.74 -17.48 3.05
C ALA A 12 36.48 -17.69 3.90
N GLY A 13 36.07 -16.73 4.72
CA GLY A 13 35.51 -15.49 4.19
C GLY A 13 34.08 -15.76 3.69
N GLY A 14 33.25 -16.37 4.52
CA GLY A 14 31.82 -16.53 4.26
C GLY A 14 31.03 -15.66 5.22
N CYS A 15 31.02 -14.34 4.97
CA CYS A 15 29.98 -13.47 5.48
C CYS A 15 28.64 -14.10 5.08
N GLY A 16 27.95 -14.69 6.06
CA GLY A 16 26.57 -15.09 5.92
C GLY A 16 25.75 -13.84 5.66
N SER A 17 25.62 -13.48 4.38
CA SER A 17 24.60 -12.57 3.91
C SER A 17 23.27 -13.16 4.33
N HIS A 18 22.77 -12.73 5.48
CA HIS A 18 21.35 -12.64 5.74
C HIS A 18 20.76 -11.72 4.65
N SER A 19 20.55 -12.29 3.46
CA SER A 19 19.50 -11.84 2.57
C SER A 19 18.21 -12.12 3.32
N LYS A 20 17.86 -11.23 4.27
CA LYS A 20 16.47 -10.95 4.54
C LYS A 20 15.89 -10.70 3.16
N LYS A 21 15.08 -11.65 2.68
CA LYS A 21 14.21 -11.45 1.52
C LYS A 21 13.38 -10.22 1.88
N GLN A 22 13.89 -9.05 1.53
CA GLN A 22 13.15 -7.82 1.58
C GLN A 22 12.03 -8.08 0.60
N SER A 23 10.84 -8.40 1.13
CA SER A 23 9.67 -8.70 0.34
C SER A 23 9.55 -7.56 -0.66
N SER A 24 9.76 -7.83 -1.95
CA SER A 24 9.70 -6.77 -2.93
C SER A 24 8.31 -6.15 -2.83
N MET A 25 8.18 -4.83 -2.95
CA MET A 25 6.86 -4.18 -2.82
C MET A 25 5.83 -4.81 -3.77
N GLU A 26 6.27 -5.35 -4.90
CA GLU A 26 5.45 -6.12 -5.84
C GLU A 26 4.73 -7.32 -5.21
N SER A 27 5.38 -8.03 -4.28
CA SER A 27 4.78 -9.16 -3.56
C SER A 27 3.57 -8.76 -2.69
N ALA A 28 3.44 -7.47 -2.34
CA ALA A 28 2.30 -6.95 -1.59
C ALA A 28 1.07 -6.68 -2.46
N ARG A 29 1.16 -6.83 -3.79
CA ARG A 29 0.07 -6.48 -4.73
C ARG A 29 -1.26 -7.20 -4.43
N PRO A 30 -1.29 -8.51 -4.13
CA PRO A 30 -2.55 -9.19 -3.79
C PRO A 30 -3.21 -8.59 -2.53
N PHE A 31 -2.42 -8.30 -1.50
CA PHE A 31 -2.88 -7.64 -0.29
C PHE A 31 -3.42 -6.24 -0.59
N ALA A 32 -2.64 -5.41 -1.29
CA ALA A 32 -3.01 -4.02 -1.61
C ALA A 32 -4.29 -3.95 -2.43
N ASN A 33 -4.45 -4.83 -3.44
CA ASN A 33 -5.67 -4.90 -4.25
C ASN A 33 -6.86 -5.34 -3.39
N GLY A 34 -6.71 -6.41 -2.61
CA GLY A 34 -7.77 -6.89 -1.72
C GLY A 34 -8.21 -5.83 -0.70
N PHE A 35 -7.27 -5.08 -0.15
CA PHE A 35 -7.53 -3.96 0.75
C PHE A 35 -8.31 -2.84 0.04
N ALA A 36 -7.83 -2.35 -1.12
CA ALA A 36 -8.47 -1.26 -1.84
C ALA A 36 -9.92 -1.60 -2.22
N HIS A 37 -10.16 -2.82 -2.69
CA HIS A 37 -11.52 -3.29 -3.00
C HIS A 37 -12.39 -3.40 -1.76
N ARG A 38 -11.91 -3.95 -0.62
CA ARG A 38 -12.70 -3.99 0.62
C ARG A 38 -12.99 -2.60 1.18
N LEU A 39 -12.01 -1.69 1.16
CA LEU A 39 -12.18 -0.32 1.61
C LEU A 39 -13.26 0.42 0.80
N VAL A 40 -13.24 0.30 -0.52
CA VAL A 40 -14.09 1.10 -1.43
C VAL A 40 -15.43 0.41 -1.74
N ALA A 41 -15.41 -0.88 -2.07
CA ALA A 41 -16.62 -1.60 -2.51
C ALA A 41 -17.48 -2.08 -1.33
N VAL A 42 -16.86 -2.62 -0.26
CA VAL A 42 -17.60 -3.03 0.94
C VAL A 42 -17.89 -1.83 1.85
N GLY A 43 -16.88 -0.97 2.07
CA GLY A 43 -17.08 0.30 2.78
C GLY A 43 -17.45 0.15 4.26
N ARG A 44 -17.00 -0.91 4.94
CA ARG A 44 -17.21 -1.11 6.39
C ARG A 44 -15.88 -1.20 7.12
N TRP A 45 -15.75 -0.55 8.27
CA TRP A 45 -14.49 -0.44 9.00
C TRP A 45 -13.95 -1.81 9.41
N HIS A 46 -14.80 -2.65 9.98
CA HIS A 46 -14.47 -4.02 10.39
C HIS A 46 -13.89 -4.87 9.26
N ALA A 47 -14.23 -4.58 7.99
CA ALA A 47 -13.71 -5.33 6.85
C ALA A 47 -12.23 -5.07 6.55
N ILE A 48 -11.62 -4.04 7.16
CA ILE A 48 -10.23 -3.64 6.88
C ILE A 48 -9.42 -3.29 8.13
N GLU A 49 -10.03 -3.22 9.32
CA GLU A 49 -9.37 -2.66 10.51
C GLU A 49 -8.11 -3.42 10.93
N GLY A 50 -8.07 -4.74 10.74
CA GLY A 50 -6.89 -5.56 11.03
C GLY A 50 -5.75 -5.38 10.01
N ASP A 51 -6.02 -4.77 8.87
CA ASP A 51 -5.03 -4.52 7.81
C ASP A 51 -4.41 -3.11 7.91
N VAL A 52 -4.84 -2.29 8.87
CA VAL A 52 -4.43 -0.89 9.01
C VAL A 52 -3.54 -0.73 10.24
N SER A 53 -2.36 -0.16 10.04
CA SER A 53 -1.45 0.12 11.16
C SER A 53 -2.11 1.08 12.17
N PRO A 54 -1.80 0.95 13.48
CA PRO A 54 -2.34 1.84 14.52
C PRO A 54 -2.12 3.32 14.23
N ALA A 55 -0.98 3.67 13.61
CA ALA A 55 -0.58 5.03 13.27
C ALA A 55 -1.59 5.78 12.38
N VAL A 56 -2.25 5.08 11.45
CA VAL A 56 -3.21 5.69 10.50
C VAL A 56 -4.66 5.22 10.69
N SER A 57 -4.92 4.34 11.67
CA SER A 57 -6.24 3.73 11.89
C SER A 57 -7.37 4.75 12.04
N ARG A 58 -7.18 5.78 12.90
CA ARG A 58 -8.18 6.85 13.08
C ARG A 58 -8.48 7.60 11.79
N GLN A 59 -7.43 7.99 11.07
CA GLN A 59 -7.52 8.75 9.82
C GLN A 59 -8.20 7.92 8.72
N MET A 60 -7.81 6.65 8.58
CA MET A 60 -8.40 5.71 7.63
C MET A 60 -9.89 5.47 7.93
N ARG A 61 -10.28 5.36 9.20
CA ARG A 61 -11.69 5.23 9.59
C ARG A 61 -12.52 6.45 9.17
N ASP A 62 -11.99 7.65 9.34
CA ASP A 62 -12.65 8.88 8.91
C ASP A 62 -12.65 9.02 7.37
N PHE A 63 -11.58 8.58 6.71
CA PHE A 63 -11.50 8.52 5.26
C PHE A 63 -12.55 7.56 4.66
N GLN A 64 -12.78 6.40 5.28
CA GLN A 64 -13.85 5.49 4.86
C GLN A 64 -15.22 6.17 4.89
N LYS A 65 -15.52 6.95 5.94
CA LYS A 65 -16.77 7.74 6.00
C LYS A 65 -16.87 8.70 4.81
N THR A 66 -15.74 9.32 4.42
CA THR A 66 -15.66 10.23 3.27
C THR A 66 -15.89 9.50 1.94
N ILE A 67 -15.25 8.34 1.71
CA ILE A 67 -15.49 7.48 0.54
C ILE A 67 -16.99 7.18 0.39
N ARG A 68 -17.64 6.73 1.49
CA ARG A 68 -19.06 6.38 1.50
C ARG A 68 -19.95 7.58 1.21
N ARG A 69 -19.69 8.72 1.87
CA ARG A 69 -20.45 9.97 1.65
C ARG A 69 -20.34 10.45 0.20
N ASN A 70 -19.18 10.27 -0.41
CA ASN A 70 -18.94 10.61 -1.81
C ASN A 70 -19.50 9.54 -2.79
N GLY A 71 -20.09 8.46 -2.28
CA GLY A 71 -20.64 7.38 -3.11
C GLY A 71 -19.59 6.65 -3.95
N MET A 72 -18.33 6.68 -3.52
CA MET A 72 -17.23 5.93 -4.13
C MET A 72 -17.40 4.46 -3.82
N ARG A 73 -17.63 3.65 -4.86
CA ARG A 73 -17.94 2.21 -4.73
C ARG A 73 -17.17 1.33 -5.70
N GLY A 74 -16.46 1.93 -6.66
CA GLY A 74 -15.68 1.23 -7.67
C GLY A 74 -14.19 1.44 -7.50
N VAL A 75 -13.43 0.37 -7.69
CA VAL A 75 -11.98 0.40 -7.95
C VAL A 75 -11.78 -0.09 -9.38
N SER A 76 -11.05 0.67 -10.19
CA SER A 76 -10.79 0.32 -11.59
C SER A 76 -9.54 -0.55 -11.69
N GLY A 77 -9.74 -1.82 -12.02
CA GLY A 77 -8.67 -2.78 -12.26
C GLY A 77 -7.76 -3.01 -11.05
N ASN A 78 -6.58 -3.57 -11.34
CA ASN A 78 -5.52 -3.78 -10.35
C ASN A 78 -4.73 -2.49 -10.13
N GLY A 79 -4.24 -2.27 -8.90
CA GLY A 79 -3.38 -1.13 -8.60
C GLY A 79 -2.05 -1.24 -9.31
N ALA A 80 -1.50 -0.12 -9.76
CA ALA A 80 -0.18 -0.03 -10.36
C ALA A 80 0.86 0.29 -9.26
N LEU A 81 1.94 -0.48 -9.19
CA LEU A 81 3.09 -0.13 -8.35
C LEU A 81 3.81 1.07 -8.96
N ARG A 82 4.11 2.06 -8.13
CA ARG A 82 4.83 3.29 -8.47
C ARG A 82 5.98 3.46 -7.48
N HIS A 83 7.08 4.05 -7.94
CA HIS A 83 8.31 4.29 -7.17
C HIS A 83 8.60 5.79 -6.96
N ASP A 84 7.65 6.63 -7.37
CA ASP A 84 7.75 8.08 -7.43
C ASP A 84 6.64 8.77 -6.64
N CYS A 85 6.00 8.06 -5.71
CA CYS A 85 4.93 8.63 -4.91
C CYS A 85 5.50 9.65 -3.91
N PRO A 86 4.76 10.74 -3.60
CA PRO A 86 5.13 11.66 -2.54
C PRO A 86 5.33 10.91 -1.21
N ALA A 87 6.50 11.06 -0.60
CA ALA A 87 6.77 10.42 0.68
C ALA A 87 5.86 11.01 1.76
N ASN A 88 5.26 10.16 2.60
CA ASN A 88 4.59 10.64 3.81
C ASN A 88 5.59 10.66 4.97
N ALA A 89 6.16 11.84 5.23
CA ALA A 89 7.19 12.03 6.24
C ALA A 89 6.72 11.69 7.66
N ASN A 90 5.42 11.83 7.96
CA ASN A 90 4.88 11.62 9.31
C ASN A 90 4.91 10.16 9.77
N VAL A 91 4.97 9.22 8.84
CA VAL A 91 4.96 7.77 9.09
C VAL A 91 6.15 7.06 8.42
N GLY A 92 7.11 7.82 7.91
CA GLY A 92 8.28 7.29 7.21
C GLY A 92 7.92 6.48 5.95
N ALA A 93 6.79 6.75 5.30
CA ALA A 93 6.41 6.03 4.09
C ALA A 93 7.38 6.42 2.96
N GLY A 94 8.02 5.40 2.37
CA GLY A 94 8.90 5.57 1.22
C GLY A 94 8.16 6.04 -0.04
N LYS A 95 8.87 6.05 -1.18
CA LYS A 95 8.30 6.48 -2.47
C LYS A 95 7.50 5.39 -3.19
N ASP A 96 7.57 4.16 -2.70
CA ASP A 96 6.88 3.02 -3.27
C ASP A 96 5.43 2.96 -2.82
N CYS A 97 4.48 3.02 -3.75
CA CYS A 97 3.06 2.94 -3.44
C CYS A 97 2.25 2.27 -4.54
N PHE A 98 1.09 1.71 -4.18
CA PHE A 98 0.10 1.23 -5.13
C PHE A 98 -0.89 2.34 -5.46
N VAL A 99 -1.09 2.59 -6.75
CA VAL A 99 -1.98 3.63 -7.25
C VAL A 99 -3.20 2.99 -7.90
N TYR A 100 -4.36 3.45 -7.49
CA TYR A 100 -5.67 3.03 -7.96
C TYR A 100 -6.45 4.22 -8.50
N ILE A 101 -7.37 3.92 -9.41
CA ILE A 101 -8.45 4.84 -9.77
C ILE A 101 -9.71 4.35 -9.09
N VAL A 102 -10.35 5.21 -8.33
CA VAL A 102 -11.64 4.91 -7.69
C VAL A 102 -12.73 5.80 -8.25
N SER A 103 -13.94 5.28 -8.33
CA SER A 103 -15.07 5.98 -8.93
C SER A 103 -16.37 5.76 -8.16
N GLY A 104 -17.30 6.68 -8.36
CA GLY A 104 -18.55 6.73 -7.63
C GLY A 104 -19.55 7.69 -8.22
N LYS A 105 -20.74 7.70 -7.62
CA LYS A 105 -21.80 8.66 -7.93
C LYS A 105 -22.25 9.31 -6.63
N GLN A 106 -22.24 10.63 -6.58
CA GLN A 106 -22.75 11.41 -5.47
C GLN A 106 -24.08 12.03 -5.86
N VAL A 107 -25.12 11.81 -5.04
CA VAL A 107 -26.40 12.50 -5.18
C VAL A 107 -26.33 13.80 -4.41
N LEU A 108 -26.46 14.92 -5.10
CA LEU A 108 -26.50 16.25 -4.51
C LEU A 108 -27.94 16.77 -4.56
N PRO A 109 -28.51 17.26 -3.45
CA PRO A 109 -29.93 17.64 -3.36
C PRO A 109 -30.43 18.61 -4.44
N VAL A 110 -29.54 19.43 -5.01
CA VAL A 110 -29.89 20.46 -6.03
C VAL A 110 -29.15 20.24 -7.35
N GLN A 111 -27.96 19.67 -7.33
CA GLN A 111 -27.10 19.52 -8.53
C GLN A 111 -27.27 18.16 -9.24
N GLY A 112 -28.21 17.33 -8.78
CA GLY A 112 -28.45 16.01 -9.35
C GLY A 112 -27.34 15.00 -9.01
N VAL A 113 -27.10 14.05 -9.92
CA VAL A 113 -26.11 12.98 -9.73
C VAL A 113 -24.79 13.38 -10.37
N LYS A 114 -23.74 13.51 -9.57
CA LYS A 114 -22.38 13.77 -10.03
C LYS A 114 -21.56 12.50 -10.05
N THR A 115 -20.98 12.17 -11.20
CA THR A 115 -19.96 11.12 -11.27
C THR A 115 -18.65 11.66 -10.70
N LEU A 116 -18.07 10.94 -9.75
CA LEU A 116 -16.78 11.26 -9.16
C LEU A 116 -15.75 10.22 -9.56
N ARG A 117 -14.52 10.70 -9.76
CA ARG A 117 -13.34 9.87 -9.96
C ARG A 117 -12.23 10.42 -9.06
N ALA A 118 -11.40 9.55 -8.51
CA ALA A 118 -10.24 9.96 -7.74
C ALA A 118 -9.04 9.05 -8.01
N ARG A 119 -7.85 9.58 -7.79
CA ARG A 119 -6.63 8.81 -7.62
C ARG A 119 -6.51 8.43 -6.14
N PHE A 120 -6.35 7.16 -5.86
CA PHE A 120 -6.12 6.63 -4.51
C PHE A 120 -4.74 5.99 -4.47
N ARG A 121 -3.91 6.38 -3.51
CA ARG A 121 -2.54 5.88 -3.33
C ARG A 121 -2.45 5.17 -1.99
N LEU A 122 -1.78 4.03 -1.97
CA LEU A 122 -1.69 3.15 -0.81
C LEU A 122 -0.24 2.75 -0.57
N TRP A 123 0.27 3.03 0.63
CA TRP A 123 1.57 2.56 1.09
C TRP A 123 1.38 1.44 2.09
N VAL A 124 2.14 0.37 1.87
CA VAL A 124 2.06 -0.84 2.68
C VAL A 124 3.44 -1.22 3.20
N SER A 125 3.48 -1.85 4.36
CA SER A 125 4.70 -2.37 4.96
C SER A 125 4.43 -3.77 5.50
N HIS A 126 5.46 -4.60 5.51
CA HIS A 126 5.39 -5.94 6.10
C HIS A 126 5.99 -5.87 7.51
N GLN A 127 5.14 -5.95 8.52
CA GLN A 127 5.50 -5.84 9.94
C GLN A 127 4.86 -7.01 10.70
N ASP A 128 5.59 -7.59 11.65
CA ASP A 128 5.10 -8.69 12.50
C ASP A 128 4.48 -9.87 11.72
N GLY A 129 5.05 -10.17 10.55
CA GLY A 129 4.59 -11.29 9.70
C GLY A 129 3.33 -11.01 8.88
N ALA A 130 2.84 -9.76 8.86
CA ALA A 130 1.66 -9.38 8.08
C ALA A 130 1.89 -8.10 7.27
N TRP A 131 1.21 -8.00 6.14
CA TRP A 131 1.11 -6.73 5.42
C TRP A 131 0.12 -5.81 6.11
N GLN A 132 0.49 -4.55 6.25
CA GLN A 132 -0.36 -3.50 6.80
C GLN A 132 -0.28 -2.24 5.97
N VAL A 133 -1.37 -1.48 5.97
CA VAL A 133 -1.42 -0.13 5.41
C VAL A 133 -0.82 0.85 6.41
N ILE A 134 0.20 1.56 5.96
CA ILE A 134 0.95 2.53 6.79
C ILE A 134 0.71 3.98 6.36
N SER A 135 0.24 4.21 5.14
CA SER A 135 -0.15 5.54 4.66
C SER A 135 -1.13 5.40 3.49
N TYR A 136 -1.87 6.47 3.24
CA TYR A 136 -2.73 6.59 2.08
C TYR A 136 -2.79 8.04 1.61
N ASP A 137 -3.19 8.24 0.35
CA ASP A 137 -3.45 9.56 -0.21
C ASP A 137 -4.61 9.46 -1.22
N TYR A 138 -5.31 10.57 -1.42
CA TYR A 138 -6.54 10.62 -2.19
C TYR A 138 -6.75 11.98 -2.86
N ASP A 139 -6.73 11.97 -4.19
CA ASP A 139 -6.95 13.17 -5.01
C ASP A 139 -8.20 13.00 -5.86
N LEU A 140 -9.23 13.81 -5.60
CA LEU A 140 -10.36 13.90 -6.52
C LEU A 140 -9.90 14.50 -7.84
N PHE A 141 -10.28 13.86 -8.95
CA PHE A 141 -10.19 14.51 -10.26
C PHE A 141 -11.24 15.62 -10.28
N ARG A 142 -10.79 16.85 -10.08
CA ARG A 142 -11.58 18.03 -10.40
C ARG A 142 -11.50 18.17 -11.92
N GLY A 143 -12.60 17.89 -12.61
CA GLY A 143 -12.68 18.06 -14.05
C GLY A 143 -12.23 19.48 -14.42
N VAL A 144 -11.45 19.57 -15.50
CA VAL A 144 -11.16 20.82 -16.21
C VAL A 144 -12.43 21.25 -16.93
#